data_AF-A0A3R7EML8-F1
#
_entry.id   AF-A0A3R7EML8-F1
#
_cell.length_a   1.000
_cell.length_b   1.000
_cell.length_c   1.000
_cell.angle_alpha   90.00
_cell.angle_beta   90.00
_cell.angle_gamma   90.00
#
_symmetry.space_group_name_H-M   'P 1'
#
loop_
_entity.id
_entity.type
_entity.pdbx_description
1 polymer ?
#
loop_
_entity_poly.entity_id
_entity_poly.type
_entity_poly.pdbx_seq_one_letter_code
_entity_poly.pdbx_strand_id
1 'polypeptide(L)'
;MTLDTPAGALAYQVTRDRKAFADAARDAAELAVYIAKSPAEHVGGDLSRLSQQVTTLVGQAAKIKAALETAELLKTAAARVTEK
;
A
#
# COMPACT_ATOMS: atom_id res chain seq x y z
N MET A 1 2.87 17.33 11.38
CA MET A 1 2.01 17.04 10.21
C MET A 1 0.62 17.54 10.54
N THR A 2 0.15 18.60 9.89
CA THR A 2 -1.16 19.21 10.18
C THR A 2 -2.26 18.36 9.55
N LEU A 3 -3.14 17.78 10.37
CA LEU A 3 -4.29 16.98 9.93
C LEU A 3 -5.49 17.87 9.54
N ASP A 4 -5.36 19.17 9.73
CA ASP A 4 -6.44 20.16 9.65
C ASP A 4 -6.83 20.51 8.20
N THR A 5 -6.13 19.94 7.22
CA THR A 5 -6.45 20.08 5.79
C THR A 5 -6.75 18.72 5.17
N PRO A 6 -7.65 18.63 4.17
CA PRO A 6 -7.91 17.40 3.45
C PRO A 6 -6.65 16.74 2.88
N ALA A 7 -5.69 17.54 2.39
CA ALA A 7 -4.40 17.06 1.91
C ALA A 7 -3.53 16.47 3.04
N GLY A 8 -3.53 17.10 4.21
CA GLY A 8 -2.82 16.62 5.40
C GLY A 8 -3.38 15.31 5.94
N ALA A 9 -4.71 15.21 6.04
CA ALA A 9 -5.41 13.98 6.43
C ALA A 9 -5.12 12.83 5.45
N LEU A 10 -5.15 13.10 4.15
CA LEU A 10 -4.86 12.09 3.12
C LEU A 10 -3.40 11.64 3.15
N ALA A 11 -2.45 12.56 3.33
CA ALA A 11 -1.04 12.22 3.47
C ALA A 11 -0.78 11.35 4.71
N TYR A 12 -1.52 11.57 5.81
CA TYR A 12 -1.39 10.76 7.02
C TYR A 12 -1.92 9.35 6.79
N GLN A 13 -3.07 9.23 6.12
CA GLN A 13 -3.62 7.94 5.72
C GLN A 13 -2.64 7.18 4.83
N VAL A 14 -2.04 7.84 3.82
CA VAL A 14 -1.00 7.25 2.97
C VAL A 14 0.18 6.71 3.78
N THR A 15 0.61 7.43 4.82
CA THR A 15 1.72 6.97 5.68
C THR A 15 1.37 5.68 6.40
N ARG A 16 0.15 5.57 6.93
CA ARG A 16 -0.35 4.34 7.56
C ARG A 16 -0.48 3.20 6.54
N ASP A 17 -1.02 3.48 5.36
CA ASP A 17 -1.20 2.48 4.32
C ASP A 17 0.14 1.95 3.80
N ARG A 18 1.17 2.81 3.67
CA ARG A 18 2.53 2.39 3.32
C ARG A 18 3.14 1.47 4.36
N LYS A 19 2.91 1.73 5.64
CA LYS A 19 3.36 0.83 6.72
C LYS A 19 2.66 -0.53 6.62
N ALA A 20 1.33 -0.53 6.50
CA ALA A 20 0.56 -1.78 6.37
C ALA A 20 0.95 -2.57 5.13
N PHE A 21 1.21 -1.89 4.00
CA PHE A 21 1.73 -2.49 2.78
C PHE A 21 3.10 -3.13 3.00
N ALA A 22 4.03 -2.45 3.67
CA ALA A 22 5.36 -2.97 3.94
C ALA A 22 5.32 -4.21 4.84
N ASP A 23 4.48 -4.18 5.88
CA ASP A 23 4.29 -5.31 6.79
C ASP A 23 3.71 -6.52 6.00
N ALA A 24 2.67 -6.31 5.19
CA ALA A 24 2.09 -7.38 4.37
C ALA A 24 3.04 -7.90 3.26
N ALA A 25 3.88 -7.03 2.70
CA ALA A 25 4.88 -7.42 1.70
C ALA A 25 5.96 -8.31 2.33
N ARG A 26 6.32 -8.03 3.59
CA ARG A 26 7.23 -8.87 4.36
C ARG A 26 6.64 -10.26 4.59
N ASP A 27 5.39 -10.35 5.03
CA ASP A 27 4.72 -11.63 5.26
C ASP A 27 4.64 -12.48 3.98
N ALA A 28 4.33 -11.84 2.84
CA ALA A 28 4.31 -12.51 1.55
C ALA A 28 5.70 -13.00 1.11
N ALA A 29 6.75 -12.22 1.37
CA ALA A 29 8.13 -12.63 1.10
C ALA A 29 8.57 -13.81 1.98
N GLU A 30 8.20 -13.80 3.26
CA GLU A 30 8.48 -14.91 4.19
C GLU A 30 7.77 -16.19 3.74
N LEU A 31 6.50 -16.10 3.30
CA LEU A 31 5.76 -17.23 2.73
C LEU A 31 6.40 -17.76 1.44
N ALA A 32 6.85 -16.87 0.55
CA ALA A 32 7.54 -17.25 -0.68
C ALA A 32 8.85 -18.02 -0.39
N VAL A 33 9.62 -17.57 0.61
CA VAL A 33 10.84 -18.27 1.05
C VAL A 33 10.51 -19.64 1.64
N TYR A 34 9.43 -19.75 2.42
CA TYR A 34 8.97 -21.03 2.96
C TYR A 34 8.59 -22.01 1.84
N ILE A 35 7.80 -21.57 0.86
CA ILE A 35 7.40 -22.38 -0.30
C ILE A 35 8.64 -22.86 -1.06
N ALA A 36 9.61 -21.98 -1.31
CA ALA A 36 10.82 -22.32 -2.06
C ALA A 36 11.69 -23.39 -1.37
N LYS A 37 11.56 -23.55 -0.04
CA LYS A 37 12.28 -24.55 0.76
C LYS A 37 11.48 -25.83 0.99
N SER A 38 10.20 -25.85 0.61
CA SER A 38 9.28 -26.93 0.93
C SER A 38 9.14 -27.92 -0.24
N PRO A 39 8.92 -29.22 0.03
CA PRO A 39 8.66 -30.21 -1.01
C PRO A 39 7.40 -29.84 -1.82
N ALA A 40 7.43 -30.01 -3.14
CA ALA A 40 6.36 -29.57 -4.05
C ALA A 40 4.96 -30.12 -3.73
N GLU A 41 4.90 -31.33 -3.15
CA GLU A 41 3.65 -31.98 -2.76
C GLU A 41 2.94 -31.33 -1.57
N HIS A 42 3.61 -30.42 -0.83
CA HIS A 42 3.07 -29.76 0.36
C HIS A 42 2.71 -28.27 0.14
N VAL A 43 3.00 -27.67 -1.02
CA VAL A 43 2.94 -26.20 -1.20
C VAL A 43 1.73 -25.68 -1.96
N GLY A 44 0.80 -26.53 -2.42
CA GLY A 44 -0.34 -26.10 -3.25
C GLY A 44 -1.25 -25.06 -2.56
N GLY A 45 -1.55 -25.28 -1.28
CA GLY A 45 -2.32 -24.32 -0.47
C GLY A 45 -1.56 -23.02 -0.23
N ASP A 46 -0.25 -23.12 0.03
CA ASP A 46 0.60 -21.97 0.29
C ASP A 46 0.82 -21.10 -0.96
N LEU A 47 0.93 -21.72 -2.15
CA LEU A 47 0.98 -21.00 -3.43
C LEU A 47 -0.30 -20.20 -3.67
N SER A 48 -1.47 -20.78 -3.36
CA SER A 48 -2.76 -20.09 -3.48
C SER A 48 -2.83 -18.91 -2.51
N ARG A 49 -2.38 -19.10 -1.27
CA ARG A 49 -2.29 -18.03 -0.26
C ARG A 49 -1.34 -16.92 -0.68
N LEU A 50 -0.16 -17.26 -1.20
CA LEU A 50 0.82 -16.30 -1.70
C LEU A 50 0.25 -15.48 -2.86
N SER A 51 -0.43 -16.13 -3.82
CA SER A 51 -1.10 -15.45 -4.94
C SER A 51 -2.14 -14.43 -4.46
N GLN A 52 -2.95 -14.80 -3.46
CA GLN A 52 -3.94 -13.89 -2.87
C GLN A 52 -3.28 -12.72 -2.12
N GLN A 53 -2.20 -12.97 -1.39
CA GLN A 53 -1.43 -11.91 -0.71
C GLN A 53 -0.82 -10.93 -1.72
N VAL A 54 -0.20 -11.43 -2.79
CA VAL A 54 0.37 -10.59 -3.86
C VAL A 54 -0.71 -9.78 -4.56
N THR A 55 -1.87 -10.37 -4.87
CA THR A 55 -3.00 -9.65 -5.48
C THR A 55 -3.48 -8.50 -4.58
N THR A 56 -3.56 -8.76 -3.27
CA THR A 56 -3.92 -7.76 -2.27
C THR A 56 -2.90 -6.62 -2.24
N LEU A 57 -1.60 -6.94 -2.26
CA LEU A 57 -0.51 -5.95 -2.30
C LEU A 57 -0.60 -5.07 -3.54
N VAL A 58 -0.84 -5.65 -4.73
CA VAL A 58 -1.03 -4.87 -5.97
C VAL A 58 -2.19 -3.88 -5.82
N GLY A 59 -3.32 -4.33 -5.27
CA GLY A 59 -4.47 -3.45 -5.00
C GLY A 59 -4.17 -2.34 -3.99
N GLN A 60 -3.42 -2.64 -2.93
CA GLN A 60 -2.98 -1.65 -1.93
C GLN A 60 -2.01 -0.62 -2.54
N ALA A 61 -1.05 -1.07 -3.35
CA ALA A 61 -0.11 -0.19 -4.03
C ALA A 61 -0.82 0.81 -4.96
N ALA A 62 -1.82 0.33 -5.71
CA ALA A 62 -2.64 1.19 -6.57
C ALA A 62 -3.40 2.26 -5.76
N LYS A 63 -3.98 1.89 -4.61
CA LYS A 63 -4.67 2.83 -3.71
C LYS A 63 -3.73 3.89 -3.14
N ILE A 64 -2.55 3.48 -2.67
CA ILE A 64 -1.52 4.38 -2.14
C ILE A 64 -1.10 5.39 -3.22
N LYS A 65 -0.87 4.92 -4.45
CA LYS A 65 -0.51 5.79 -5.58
C LYS A 65 -1.60 6.82 -5.86
N ALA A 66 -2.86 6.39 -5.98
CA ALA A 66 -3.99 7.28 -6.23
C ALA A 66 -4.18 8.32 -5.11
N ALA A 67 -3.98 7.92 -3.85
CA ALA A 67 -4.07 8.82 -2.71
C ALA A 67 -2.94 9.86 -2.70
N LEU A 68 -1.72 9.48 -3.09
CA LEU A 68 -0.61 10.43 -3.28
C LEU A 68 -0.90 11.45 -4.38
N GLU A 69 -1.38 10.99 -5.55
CA GLU A 69 -1.74 11.87 -6.67
C GLU A 69 -2.85 12.85 -6.26
N THR A 70 -3.86 12.36 -5.54
CA THR A 70 -4.96 13.20 -5.03
C THR A 70 -4.48 14.22 -4.01
N ALA A 71 -3.55 13.85 -3.11
CA ALA A 71 -3.00 14.77 -2.13
C ALA A 71 -2.24 15.94 -2.81
N GLU A 72 -1.50 15.66 -3.88
CA GLU A 72 -0.79 16.70 -4.64
C GLU A 72 -1.74 17.62 -5.42
N LEU A 73 -2.83 17.08 -5.98
CA LEU A 73 -3.88 17.88 -6.60
C LEU A 73 -4.54 18.83 -5.59
N LEU A 74 -4.84 18.34 -4.38
CA LEU A 74 -5.43 19.15 -3.31
C LEU A 74 -4.49 20.26 -2.83
N LYS A 75 -3.19 19.97 -2.67
CA LYS A 75 -2.18 20.98 -2.33
C LYS A 75 -2.09 22.07 -3.40
N THR A 76 -2.04 21.66 -4.67
CA THR A 76 -1.96 22.59 -5.81
C THR A 76 -3.21 23.45 -5.89
N ALA A 77 -4.39 22.87 -5.68
CA ALA A 77 -5.66 23.61 -5.65
C ALA A 77 -5.68 24.64 -4.51
N ALA A 78 -5.25 24.25 -3.31
CA ALA A 78 -5.19 25.15 -2.16
C ALA A 78 -4.24 26.34 -2.39
N ALA A 79 -3.07 26.11 -2.98
CA ALA A 79 -2.09 27.17 -3.29
C ALA A 79 -2.64 28.20 -4.28
N ARG A 80 -3.37 27.75 -5.30
CA ARG A 80 -3.99 28.65 -6.30
C ARG A 80 -5.14 29.49 -5.75
N VAL A 81 -5.80 29.03 -4.70
CA VAL A 81 -6.87 29.79 -4.02
C VAL A 81 -6.28 30.91 -3.16
N THR A 82 -5.09 30.72 -2.60
CA THR A 82 -4.41 31.74 -1.77
C THR A 82 -3.68 32.84 -2.54
N GLU A 83 -3.46 32.67 -3.85
CA GLU A 83 -2.82 33.67 -4.73
C GLU A 83 -3.82 34.64 -5.40
N LYS A 84 -5.13 34.48 -5.13
CA LYS A 84 -6.22 35.32 -5.63
C LYS A 84 -6.78 36.22 -4.54
#